data_AF-A0A7K4LMX9-F1
#
_entry.id   AF-A0A7K4LMX9-F1
#
_cell.length_a   1.000
_cell.length_b   1.000
_cell.length_c   1.000
_cell.angle_alpha   90.00
_cell.angle_beta   90.00
_cell.angle_gamma   90.00
#
_symmetry.space_group_name_H-M   'P 1'
#
loop_
_entity.id
_entity.type
_entity.pdbx_description
1 polymer ?
#
loop_
_entity_poly.entity_id
_entity_poly.type
_entity_poly.pdbx_seq_one_letter_code
_entity_poly.pdbx_strand_id
1 'polypeptide(L)'
;MLWTGSLKPLLPQALRRIFRCNRLTISNTSGMAEGYKQANVVILHKSLADDFEKFCHANKGPLPLLYRSQPGDWKCPSLSSDSDIRTDCLQYRLYEHGAFTGTLKSLKEYAEQLKDMVTFYLGCSFSFEKALQNAGIPVRNVEQKCNVSMYKTSVPCYSVSTFCCNLVVTMRPIPANKLEATVLVTSELEESHGAPVHIGDPGLLGIQDLSKPDYGDPVHLHPGDIPVFWACGVTGVEAIINSRSPLAFTHSPGCMFITDLKNNEGSVGSSREVPQVHCISEDPLRYSIVSAEAAQKIKKLESLIGIDPGDRGIIHLQRQEELLKSCLSISHARSVLITTGFPTHFTYEPPEENDGPPGAFAIAAMLQALEKDVAIVTDQRAMSLNRKIMEDAVRLGILKRPIPLLSYQKESTDSALMFLCENGNRGRPRFDHLVAIERAGMAADGNYYNARKVNIKHLVDPIDDLFLAAKTIPGVATTGVGDGGNELGMGKVKDAVKKYIKNGDIIACDVEADFTIVAGVSNWGGYAIACALYILNTCEIHDRYLRKAVGFPQLPKKMVWLSALPSVTKEEKFLKALVHHGVRSGKTASLEMEVDGLPFYNTHSLMIEKLL
;
A
#
# COMPACT_ATOMS: atom_id res chain seq x y z
N MET A 1 -54.49 -3.28 4.27
CA MET A 1 -54.02 -2.10 5.02
C MET A 1 -52.59 -1.85 4.60
N LEU A 2 -52.37 -0.81 3.80
CA LEU A 2 -51.04 -0.38 3.35
C LEU A 2 -50.39 0.39 4.50
N TRP A 3 -49.16 0.04 4.88
CA TRP A 3 -48.46 0.68 5.99
C TRP A 3 -47.68 1.89 5.46
N THR A 4 -48.05 3.09 5.92
CA THR A 4 -47.47 4.38 5.48
C THR A 4 -46.65 5.09 6.58
N GLY A 5 -46.42 4.44 7.72
CA GLY A 5 -45.63 4.97 8.83
C GLY A 5 -44.12 4.90 8.61
N SER A 6 -43.35 5.73 9.31
CA SER A 6 -41.88 5.70 9.30
C SER A 6 -41.37 4.34 9.80
N LEU A 7 -40.58 3.64 8.98
CA LEU A 7 -39.97 2.34 9.32
C LEU A 7 -38.64 2.46 10.06
N LYS A 8 -38.11 3.68 10.20
CA LYS A 8 -36.86 4.00 10.91
C LYS A 8 -36.84 3.52 12.38
N PRO A 9 -37.85 3.82 13.21
CA PRO A 9 -37.82 3.49 14.64
C PRO A 9 -38.29 2.07 14.95
N LEU A 10 -38.64 1.27 13.94
CA LEU A 10 -39.14 -0.08 14.19
C LEU A 10 -38.02 -1.00 14.63
N LEU A 11 -38.33 -1.84 15.62
CA LEU A 11 -37.45 -2.91 16.04
C LEU A 11 -37.25 -3.94 14.90
N PRO A 12 -36.06 -4.54 14.77
CA PRO A 12 -35.76 -5.54 13.74
C PRO A 12 -36.80 -6.65 13.59
N GLN A 13 -37.29 -7.19 14.71
CA GLN A 13 -38.30 -8.24 14.71
C GLN A 13 -39.62 -7.79 14.03
N ALA A 14 -40.05 -6.55 14.27
CA ALA A 14 -41.26 -6.02 13.66
C ALA A 14 -41.10 -5.91 12.14
N LEU A 15 -39.94 -5.44 11.68
CA LEU A 15 -39.61 -5.33 10.26
C LEU A 15 -39.57 -6.69 9.57
N ARG A 16 -38.86 -7.68 10.14
CA ARG A 16 -38.85 -9.05 9.60
C ARG A 16 -40.26 -9.62 9.49
N ARG A 17 -41.12 -9.42 10.51
CA ARG A 17 -42.54 -9.83 10.44
C ARG A 17 -43.32 -9.12 9.33
N ILE A 18 -43.06 -7.84 9.09
CA ILE A 18 -43.68 -7.11 7.98
C ILE A 18 -43.19 -7.67 6.63
N PHE A 19 -41.91 -7.98 6.50
CA PHE A 19 -41.34 -8.59 5.29
C PHE A 19 -42.00 -9.94 4.99
N ARG A 20 -42.20 -10.78 6.01
CA ARG A 20 -42.94 -12.06 5.91
C ARG A 20 -44.35 -11.90 5.34
N CYS A 21 -45.02 -10.79 5.60
CA CYS A 21 -46.36 -10.53 5.09
C CYS A 21 -46.38 -10.14 3.60
N ASN A 22 -45.22 -9.81 3.00
CA ASN A 22 -45.08 -9.44 1.58
C ASN A 22 -46.06 -8.35 1.11
N ARG A 23 -46.33 -7.36 1.99
CA ARG A 23 -47.32 -6.28 1.77
C ARG A 23 -46.70 -4.89 1.63
N LEU A 24 -45.37 -4.80 1.59
CA LEU A 24 -44.65 -3.55 1.37
C LEU A 24 -44.37 -3.32 -0.13
N THR A 25 -44.45 -2.07 -0.54
CA THR A 25 -44.05 -1.56 -1.86
C THR A 25 -42.63 -0.99 -1.89
N ILE A 26 -41.89 -1.13 -0.78
CA ILE A 26 -40.55 -0.56 -0.60
C ILE A 26 -39.50 -1.45 -1.26
N SER A 27 -38.48 -0.82 -1.85
CA SER A 27 -37.45 -1.48 -2.68
C SER A 27 -36.10 -1.71 -1.99
N ASN A 28 -35.86 -1.20 -0.78
CA ASN A 28 -34.62 -1.40 -0.02
C ASN A 28 -34.82 -1.30 1.50
N THR A 29 -33.85 -1.76 2.28
CA THR A 29 -33.80 -1.72 3.76
C THR A 29 -32.98 -0.56 4.30
N SER A 30 -32.58 0.39 3.45
CA SER A 30 -31.76 1.54 3.86
C SER A 30 -32.51 2.38 4.90
N GLY A 31 -31.84 2.68 6.02
CA GLY A 31 -32.41 3.45 7.12
C GLY A 31 -33.50 2.73 7.93
N MET A 32 -33.78 1.45 7.72
CA MET A 32 -34.70 0.68 8.58
C MET A 32 -33.97 0.14 9.82
N ALA A 33 -34.66 0.08 10.97
CA ALA A 33 -34.11 -0.32 12.27
C ALA A 33 -32.80 0.41 12.61
N GLU A 34 -32.87 1.73 12.72
CA GLU A 34 -31.69 2.55 13.05
C GLU A 34 -31.02 2.04 14.33
N GLY A 35 -29.69 1.89 14.30
CA GLY A 35 -28.89 1.37 15.41
C GLY A 35 -28.67 -0.14 15.41
N TYR A 36 -29.24 -0.89 14.46
CA TYR A 36 -29.06 -2.34 14.33
C TYR A 36 -28.20 -2.72 13.11
N LYS A 37 -27.46 -3.83 13.23
CA LYS A 37 -26.64 -4.38 12.15
C LYS A 37 -27.54 -4.99 11.08
N GLN A 38 -27.17 -4.77 9.82
CA GLN A 38 -27.72 -5.49 8.67
C GLN A 38 -26.67 -6.43 8.10
N ALA A 39 -27.11 -7.56 7.54
CA ALA A 39 -26.23 -8.59 6.98
C ALA A 39 -26.55 -8.86 5.52
N ASN A 40 -25.50 -8.98 4.71
CA ASN A 40 -25.59 -9.59 3.38
C ASN A 40 -25.84 -11.09 3.55
N VAL A 41 -26.65 -11.68 2.68
CA VAL A 41 -27.01 -13.10 2.73
C VAL A 41 -26.54 -13.81 1.47
N VAL A 42 -25.92 -14.97 1.68
CA VAL A 42 -25.57 -15.96 0.64
C VAL A 42 -26.06 -17.33 1.07
N ILE A 43 -26.70 -18.08 0.18
CA ILE A 43 -27.24 -19.42 0.45
C ILE A 43 -26.73 -20.37 -0.65
N LEU A 44 -26.07 -21.43 -0.22
CA LEU A 44 -25.38 -22.39 -1.09
C LEU A 44 -25.66 -23.82 -0.66
N HIS A 45 -25.53 -24.76 -1.59
CA HIS A 45 -25.57 -26.19 -1.25
C HIS A 45 -24.43 -26.57 -0.29
N LYS A 46 -24.71 -27.46 0.67
CA LYS A 46 -23.79 -27.87 1.74
C LYS A 46 -22.42 -28.36 1.24
N SER A 47 -22.36 -28.92 0.03
CA SER A 47 -21.10 -29.38 -0.58
C SER A 47 -20.11 -28.26 -0.89
N LEU A 48 -20.58 -27.00 -0.98
CA LEU A 48 -19.74 -25.83 -1.23
C LEU A 48 -19.47 -25.02 0.04
N ALA A 49 -20.11 -25.36 1.16
CA ALA A 49 -20.17 -24.52 2.34
C ALA A 49 -18.80 -24.35 3.02
N ASP A 50 -18.03 -25.43 3.18
CA ASP A 50 -16.71 -25.36 3.83
C ASP A 50 -15.72 -24.53 3.01
N ASP A 51 -15.76 -24.66 1.68
CA ASP A 51 -14.89 -23.89 0.79
C ASP A 51 -15.30 -22.42 0.75
N PHE A 52 -16.60 -22.12 0.82
CA PHE A 52 -17.08 -20.74 0.91
C PHE A 52 -16.72 -20.09 2.25
N GLU A 53 -16.77 -20.84 3.36
CA GLU A 53 -16.33 -20.32 4.67
C GLU A 53 -14.83 -20.00 4.66
N LYS A 54 -14.00 -20.91 4.13
CA LYS A 54 -12.56 -20.67 3.92
C LYS A 54 -12.32 -19.46 3.03
N PHE A 55 -13.10 -19.30 1.95
CA PHE A 55 -13.04 -18.14 1.06
C PHE A 55 -13.37 -16.83 1.81
N CYS A 56 -14.40 -16.84 2.66
CA CYS A 56 -14.72 -15.68 3.51
C CYS A 56 -13.59 -15.36 4.49
N HIS A 57 -12.99 -16.38 5.11
CA HIS A 57 -11.86 -16.22 6.04
C HIS A 57 -10.58 -15.73 5.36
N ALA A 58 -10.36 -16.11 4.10
CA ALA A 58 -9.26 -15.61 3.30
C ALA A 58 -9.51 -14.18 2.80
N ASN A 59 -10.77 -13.72 2.76
CA ASN A 59 -11.17 -12.42 2.23
C ASN A 59 -12.04 -11.64 3.24
N LYS A 60 -11.62 -11.59 4.51
CA LYS A 60 -12.39 -11.01 5.62
C LYS A 60 -12.76 -9.54 5.44
N GLY A 61 -12.00 -8.77 4.65
CA GLY A 61 -12.32 -7.39 4.31
C GLY A 61 -13.69 -7.25 3.63
N PRO A 62 -13.86 -7.79 2.41
CA PRO A 62 -15.16 -7.80 1.74
C PRO A 62 -16.18 -8.77 2.36
N LEU A 63 -15.75 -9.87 2.99
CA LEU A 63 -16.62 -10.96 3.45
C LEU A 63 -16.49 -11.24 4.96
N PRO A 64 -16.79 -10.27 5.84
CA PRO A 64 -16.76 -10.50 7.28
C PRO A 64 -17.88 -11.47 7.66
N LEU A 65 -17.54 -12.73 7.97
CA LEU A 65 -18.53 -13.76 8.30
C LEU A 65 -19.07 -13.55 9.72
N LEU A 66 -20.37 -13.25 9.85
CA LEU A 66 -21.04 -13.08 11.14
C LEU A 66 -21.66 -14.40 11.63
N TYR A 67 -22.22 -15.19 10.72
CA TYR A 67 -22.85 -16.46 11.06
C TYR A 67 -22.92 -17.41 9.86
N ARG A 68 -22.74 -18.71 10.14
CA ARG A 68 -22.96 -19.82 9.22
C ARG A 68 -24.02 -20.73 9.83
N SER A 69 -25.10 -21.01 9.11
CA SER A 69 -26.14 -21.94 9.56
C SER A 69 -25.68 -23.39 9.44
N GLN A 70 -26.38 -24.30 10.12
CA GLN A 70 -26.31 -25.72 9.77
C GLN A 70 -27.05 -25.97 8.43
N PRO A 71 -26.71 -27.04 7.69
CA PRO A 71 -27.48 -27.43 6.51
C PRO A 71 -28.96 -27.62 6.85
N GLY A 72 -29.84 -26.98 6.07
CA GLY A 72 -31.29 -27.09 6.27
C GLY A 72 -31.87 -26.20 7.36
N ASP A 73 -31.04 -25.51 8.15
CA ASP A 73 -31.51 -24.57 9.16
C ASP A 73 -31.86 -23.22 8.53
N TRP A 74 -33.05 -22.72 8.84
CA TRP A 74 -33.54 -21.42 8.36
C TRP A 74 -33.36 -20.31 9.39
N LYS A 75 -32.93 -20.65 10.60
CA LYS A 75 -32.75 -19.72 11.72
C LYS A 75 -31.29 -19.24 11.81
N CYS A 76 -31.10 -18.14 12.52
CA CYS A 76 -29.79 -17.58 12.87
C CYS A 76 -29.80 -17.07 14.32
N PRO A 77 -29.89 -17.95 15.33
CA PRO A 77 -30.15 -17.57 16.71
C PRO A 77 -29.12 -16.61 17.32
N SER A 78 -27.88 -16.59 16.82
CA SER A 78 -26.85 -15.62 17.25
C SER A 78 -27.09 -14.20 16.72
N LEU A 79 -27.81 -14.05 15.61
CA LEU A 79 -28.10 -12.76 14.98
C LEU A 79 -29.53 -12.30 15.21
N SER A 80 -30.46 -13.22 15.44
CA SER A 80 -31.88 -12.90 15.63
C SER A 80 -32.60 -14.01 16.39
N SER A 81 -33.42 -13.60 17.36
CA SER A 81 -34.27 -14.47 18.18
C SER A 81 -35.49 -15.05 17.44
N ASP A 82 -35.95 -14.37 16.38
CA ASP A 82 -37.12 -14.72 15.57
C ASP A 82 -36.79 -14.52 14.08
N SER A 83 -35.98 -15.43 13.53
CA SER A 83 -35.51 -15.43 12.14
C SER A 83 -36.07 -16.59 11.32
N ASP A 84 -36.43 -16.32 10.08
CA ASP A 84 -36.69 -17.30 9.02
C ASP A 84 -36.17 -16.75 7.69
N ILE A 85 -34.99 -17.20 7.27
CA ILE A 85 -34.31 -16.66 6.08
C ILE A 85 -35.06 -16.88 4.77
N ARG A 86 -36.14 -17.65 4.77
CA ARG A 86 -36.95 -17.84 3.56
C ARG A 86 -37.80 -16.61 3.26
N THR A 87 -38.04 -15.75 4.25
CA THR A 87 -39.01 -14.66 4.16
C THR A 87 -38.57 -13.35 4.82
N ASP A 88 -37.39 -13.34 5.45
CA ASP A 88 -36.95 -12.21 6.29
C ASP A 88 -36.06 -11.19 5.56
N CYS A 89 -35.81 -11.37 4.26
CA CYS A 89 -35.33 -10.33 3.37
C CYS A 89 -36.48 -9.82 2.49
N LEU A 90 -36.45 -8.53 2.11
CA LEU A 90 -37.43 -7.93 1.20
C LEU A 90 -37.47 -8.61 -0.18
N GLN A 91 -36.30 -9.00 -0.68
CA GLN A 91 -36.13 -9.63 -1.98
C GLN A 91 -34.84 -10.44 -2.02
N TYR A 92 -34.89 -11.59 -2.67
CA TYR A 92 -33.78 -12.48 -2.96
C TYR A 92 -33.47 -12.48 -4.44
N ARG A 93 -32.24 -12.82 -4.80
CA ARG A 93 -31.83 -13.16 -6.16
C ARG A 93 -31.57 -14.66 -6.24
N LEU A 94 -32.08 -15.25 -7.30
CA LEU A 94 -31.87 -16.64 -7.69
C LEU A 94 -30.73 -16.71 -8.72
N TYR A 95 -29.80 -17.63 -8.49
CA TYR A 95 -28.73 -17.94 -9.41
C TYR A 95 -28.72 -19.42 -9.75
N GLU A 96 -28.68 -19.73 -11.05
CA GLU A 96 -28.59 -21.08 -11.57
C GLU A 96 -27.36 -21.19 -12.47
N HIS A 97 -26.45 -22.09 -12.13
CA HIS A 97 -25.14 -22.21 -12.79
C HIS A 97 -24.36 -20.88 -12.89
N GLY A 98 -24.53 -20.02 -11.88
CA GLY A 98 -23.92 -18.68 -11.83
C GLY A 98 -24.65 -17.59 -12.61
N ALA A 99 -25.67 -17.93 -13.41
CA ALA A 99 -26.50 -16.95 -14.11
C ALA A 99 -27.60 -16.43 -13.19
N PHE A 100 -27.82 -15.12 -13.17
CA PHE A 100 -28.97 -14.51 -12.49
C PHE A 100 -30.26 -14.85 -13.26
N THR A 101 -31.16 -15.63 -12.66
CA THR A 101 -32.39 -16.10 -13.34
C THR A 101 -33.67 -15.45 -12.82
N GLY A 102 -33.61 -14.69 -11.72
CA GLY A 102 -34.73 -13.87 -11.29
C GLY A 102 -34.66 -13.37 -9.86
N THR A 103 -35.65 -12.58 -9.48
CA THR A 103 -35.85 -12.12 -8.10
C THR A 103 -37.05 -12.81 -7.45
N LEU A 104 -36.93 -13.11 -6.17
CA LEU A 104 -37.98 -13.75 -5.37
C LEU A 104 -38.30 -12.89 -4.16
N LYS A 105 -39.56 -12.88 -3.69
CA LYS A 105 -39.92 -12.25 -2.41
C LYS A 105 -39.96 -13.25 -1.25
N SER A 106 -39.86 -14.53 -1.56
CA SER A 106 -39.90 -15.64 -0.61
C SER A 106 -39.19 -16.84 -1.22
N LEU A 107 -38.48 -17.60 -0.40
CA LEU A 107 -37.82 -18.86 -0.77
C LEU A 107 -38.65 -20.09 -0.36
N LYS A 108 -39.90 -19.91 0.09
CA LYS A 108 -40.76 -21.02 0.53
C LYS A 108 -41.02 -22.09 -0.53
N GLU A 109 -41.05 -21.70 -1.80
CA GLU A 109 -41.21 -22.63 -2.94
C GLU A 109 -39.98 -23.53 -3.14
N TYR A 110 -38.84 -23.17 -2.54
CA TYR A 110 -37.59 -23.93 -2.57
C TYR A 110 -37.32 -24.69 -1.26
N ALA A 111 -38.35 -24.92 -0.43
CA ALA A 111 -38.20 -25.51 0.89
C ALA A 111 -37.52 -26.89 0.87
N GLU A 112 -37.72 -27.68 -0.18
CA GLU A 112 -37.07 -28.98 -0.32
C GLU A 112 -35.57 -28.84 -0.61
N GLN A 113 -35.20 -28.00 -1.58
CA GLN A 113 -33.82 -27.70 -1.94
C GLN A 113 -33.06 -27.10 -0.75
N LEU A 114 -33.73 -26.24 0.02
CA LEU A 114 -33.15 -25.57 1.18
C LEU A 114 -32.73 -26.54 2.30
N LYS A 115 -33.25 -27.78 2.36
CA LYS A 115 -32.81 -28.78 3.35
C LYS A 115 -31.33 -29.13 3.25
N ASP A 116 -30.77 -29.02 2.05
CA ASP A 116 -29.35 -29.27 1.78
C ASP A 116 -28.55 -27.97 1.60
N MET A 117 -29.12 -26.82 1.96
CA MET A 117 -28.45 -25.53 1.85
C MET A 117 -27.98 -24.97 3.18
N VAL A 118 -26.89 -24.22 3.10
CA VAL A 118 -26.26 -23.48 4.19
C VAL A 118 -26.39 -22.00 3.90
N THR A 119 -26.80 -21.24 4.91
CA THR A 119 -26.93 -19.78 4.86
C THR A 119 -25.73 -19.13 5.55
N PHE A 120 -25.11 -18.19 4.85
CA PHE A 120 -24.04 -17.34 5.34
C PHE A 120 -24.55 -15.91 5.49
N TYR A 121 -24.34 -15.35 6.68
CA TYR A 121 -24.62 -13.96 7.01
C TYR A 121 -23.29 -13.23 7.09
N LEU A 122 -23.10 -12.28 6.18
CA LEU A 122 -21.88 -11.49 6.07
C LEU A 122 -22.18 -10.07 6.54
N GLY A 123 -21.23 -9.46 7.25
CA GLY A 123 -21.33 -8.09 7.71
C GLY A 123 -21.51 -7.11 6.54
N CYS A 124 -22.11 -5.96 6.84
CA CYS A 124 -22.49 -4.98 5.84
C CYS A 124 -22.11 -3.56 6.26
N SER A 125 -21.76 -2.74 5.28
CA SER A 125 -21.31 -1.35 5.39
C SER A 125 -22.35 -0.35 5.88
N PHE A 126 -23.65 -0.69 5.90
CA PHE A 126 -24.70 0.29 6.22
C PHE A 126 -24.57 0.90 7.63
N SER A 127 -23.78 0.29 8.52
CA SER A 127 -23.47 0.81 9.86
C SER A 127 -22.50 2.00 9.86
N PHE A 128 -21.69 2.22 8.82
CA PHE A 128 -20.63 3.24 8.88
C PHE A 128 -21.05 4.64 8.42
N GLU A 129 -22.10 4.80 7.60
CA GLU A 129 -22.55 6.12 7.13
C GLU A 129 -22.95 7.03 8.30
N LYS A 130 -23.61 6.45 9.31
CA LYS A 130 -23.95 7.17 10.53
C LYS A 130 -22.72 7.56 11.34
N ALA A 131 -21.73 6.67 11.43
CA ALA A 131 -20.47 6.96 12.12
C ALA A 131 -19.74 8.14 11.45
N LEU A 132 -19.70 8.16 10.11
CA LEU A 132 -19.17 9.29 9.34
C LEU A 132 -19.95 10.59 9.62
N GLN A 133 -21.28 10.56 9.54
CA GLN A 133 -22.13 11.73 9.80
C GLN A 133 -21.97 12.26 11.23
N ASN A 134 -21.90 11.38 12.23
CA ASN A 134 -21.69 11.75 13.64
C ASN A 134 -20.33 12.41 13.86
N ALA A 135 -19.31 12.00 13.10
CA ALA A 135 -17.99 12.65 13.06
C ALA A 135 -17.96 13.91 12.18
N GLY A 136 -19.13 14.37 11.69
CA GLY A 136 -19.26 15.54 10.83
C GLY A 136 -18.73 15.34 9.42
N ILE A 137 -18.51 14.11 8.96
CA ILE A 137 -18.02 13.79 7.62
C ILE A 137 -19.23 13.68 6.67
N PRO A 138 -19.24 14.43 5.55
CA PRO A 138 -20.36 14.38 4.62
C PRO A 138 -20.42 13.02 3.92
N VAL A 139 -21.63 12.56 3.65
CA VAL A 139 -21.89 11.30 2.93
C VAL A 139 -22.67 11.65 1.66
N ARG A 140 -21.95 11.87 0.56
CA ARG A 140 -22.50 12.46 -0.68
C ARG A 140 -23.67 11.68 -1.28
N ASN A 141 -23.62 10.35 -1.25
CA ASN A 141 -24.73 9.53 -1.74
C ASN A 141 -26.03 9.77 -0.94
N VAL A 142 -25.93 9.99 0.38
CA VAL A 142 -27.08 10.31 1.23
C VAL A 142 -27.60 11.72 0.93
N GLU A 143 -26.70 12.70 0.78
CA GLU A 143 -27.05 14.08 0.39
C GLU A 143 -27.78 14.11 -0.97
N GLN A 144 -27.32 13.29 -1.92
CA GLN A 144 -27.84 13.18 -3.29
C GLN A 144 -29.03 12.20 -3.41
N LYS A 145 -29.42 11.54 -2.32
CA LYS A 145 -30.53 10.56 -2.26
C LYS A 145 -30.40 9.41 -3.27
N CYS A 146 -29.17 8.94 -3.48
CA CYS A 146 -28.87 7.82 -4.38
C CYS A 146 -28.17 6.68 -3.63
N ASN A 147 -28.14 5.49 -4.23
CA ASN A 147 -27.36 4.39 -3.69
C ASN A 147 -25.87 4.65 -3.87
N VAL A 148 -25.06 4.11 -2.97
CA VAL A 148 -23.59 4.24 -3.08
C VAL A 148 -23.08 3.58 -4.36
N SER A 149 -22.15 4.24 -5.04
CA SER A 149 -21.46 3.70 -6.21
C SER A 149 -20.57 2.52 -5.81
N MET A 150 -20.67 1.42 -6.54
CA MET A 150 -19.83 0.24 -6.33
C MET A 150 -19.18 -0.20 -7.64
N TYR A 151 -17.92 -0.61 -7.57
CA TYR A 151 -17.10 -0.91 -8.74
C TYR A 151 -16.40 -2.25 -8.57
N LYS A 152 -16.35 -3.04 -9.65
CA LYS A 152 -15.48 -4.19 -9.79
C LYS A 152 -14.07 -3.68 -10.04
N THR A 153 -13.13 -4.11 -9.21
CA THR A 153 -11.72 -3.71 -9.35
C THR A 153 -10.94 -4.71 -10.20
N SER A 154 -9.68 -4.38 -10.50
CA SER A 154 -8.68 -5.32 -11.01
C SER A 154 -8.00 -6.15 -9.91
N VAL A 155 -8.36 -5.93 -8.64
CA VAL A 155 -7.72 -6.59 -7.49
C VAL A 155 -8.37 -7.97 -7.28
N PRO A 156 -7.63 -9.09 -7.45
CA PRO A 156 -8.19 -10.42 -7.25
C PRO A 156 -8.37 -10.71 -5.75
N CYS A 157 -9.47 -11.37 -5.39
CA CYS A 157 -9.60 -12.00 -4.08
C CYS A 157 -8.69 -13.23 -3.98
N TYR A 158 -8.37 -13.64 -2.75
CA TYR A 158 -7.69 -14.90 -2.51
C TYR A 158 -8.61 -16.07 -2.87
N SER A 159 -8.26 -16.81 -3.93
CA SER A 159 -9.08 -17.91 -4.43
C SER A 159 -9.08 -19.12 -3.49
N VAL A 160 -10.22 -19.80 -3.39
CA VAL A 160 -10.37 -21.06 -2.66
C VAL A 160 -11.27 -21.99 -3.47
N SER A 161 -10.74 -23.12 -3.92
CA SER A 161 -11.50 -24.10 -4.70
C SER A 161 -12.16 -23.43 -5.93
N THR A 162 -13.46 -23.59 -6.11
CA THR A 162 -14.21 -22.94 -7.21
C THR A 162 -14.49 -21.44 -6.99
N PHE A 163 -14.20 -20.88 -5.81
CA PHE A 163 -14.46 -19.47 -5.53
C PHE A 163 -13.27 -18.61 -5.92
N CYS A 164 -13.45 -17.83 -6.98
CA CYS A 164 -12.51 -16.82 -7.45
C CYS A 164 -13.28 -15.63 -8.03
N CYS A 165 -12.91 -14.41 -7.67
CA CYS A 165 -13.49 -13.18 -8.20
C CYS A 165 -12.56 -12.00 -7.92
N ASN A 166 -12.85 -10.86 -8.55
CA ASN A 166 -12.22 -9.61 -8.18
C ASN A 166 -12.98 -8.95 -7.03
N LEU A 167 -12.25 -8.21 -6.20
CA LEU A 167 -12.80 -7.39 -5.14
C LEU A 167 -13.76 -6.36 -5.72
N VAL A 168 -14.94 -6.24 -5.12
CA VAL A 168 -15.87 -5.13 -5.34
C VAL A 168 -15.68 -4.11 -4.23
N VAL A 169 -15.62 -2.84 -4.58
CA VAL A 169 -15.48 -1.73 -3.62
C VAL A 169 -16.66 -0.78 -3.71
N THR A 170 -17.00 -0.14 -2.59
CA THR A 170 -17.86 1.06 -2.59
C THR A 170 -16.98 2.30 -2.58
N MET A 171 -17.38 3.35 -3.29
CA MET A 171 -16.67 4.63 -3.32
C MET A 171 -17.50 5.71 -2.64
N ARG A 172 -16.86 6.53 -1.79
CA ARG A 172 -17.45 7.77 -1.29
C ARG A 172 -16.48 8.93 -1.52
N PRO A 173 -16.97 10.08 -2.02
CA PRO A 173 -16.19 11.32 -2.02
C PRO A 173 -16.05 11.86 -0.60
N ILE A 174 -14.81 12.14 -0.19
CA ILE A 174 -14.50 12.65 1.15
C ILE A 174 -13.64 13.92 1.02
N PRO A 175 -14.00 15.05 1.66
CA PRO A 175 -13.15 16.24 1.67
C PRO A 175 -11.73 15.91 2.14
N ALA A 176 -10.71 16.43 1.46
CA ALA A 176 -9.30 16.12 1.75
C ALA A 176 -8.94 16.31 3.24
N ASN A 177 -9.45 17.37 3.88
CA ASN A 177 -9.23 17.68 5.29
C ASN A 177 -9.96 16.74 6.28
N LYS A 178 -10.76 15.79 5.80
CA LYS A 178 -11.50 14.81 6.60
C LYS A 178 -11.04 13.37 6.40
N LEU A 179 -10.00 13.14 5.60
CA LEU A 179 -9.48 11.80 5.31
C LEU A 179 -9.04 11.06 6.58
N GLU A 180 -8.26 11.72 7.45
CA GLU A 180 -7.76 11.10 8.67
C GLU A 180 -8.89 10.71 9.65
N ALA A 181 -9.84 11.63 9.89
CA ALA A 181 -11.03 11.34 10.70
C ALA A 181 -11.88 10.20 10.10
N THR A 182 -12.00 10.16 8.77
CA THR A 182 -12.72 9.10 8.04
C THR A 182 -12.08 7.74 8.27
N VAL A 183 -10.76 7.66 8.14
CA VAL A 183 -10.01 6.42 8.38
C VAL A 183 -10.13 6.00 9.84
N LEU A 184 -9.97 6.92 10.79
CA LEU A 184 -10.07 6.65 12.22
C LEU A 184 -11.42 6.01 12.58
N VAL A 185 -12.52 6.66 12.19
CA VAL A 185 -13.89 6.22 12.51
C VAL A 185 -14.23 4.89 11.85
N THR A 186 -13.81 4.67 10.61
CA THR A 186 -14.16 3.44 9.88
C THR A 186 -13.27 2.25 10.24
N SER A 187 -12.04 2.48 10.71
CA SER A 187 -11.12 1.42 11.11
C SER A 187 -11.64 0.59 12.29
N GLU A 188 -12.48 1.17 13.15
CA GLU A 188 -13.07 0.49 14.31
C GLU A 188 -14.20 -0.49 13.92
N LEU A 189 -14.70 -0.43 12.68
CA LEU A 189 -15.88 -1.16 12.22
C LEU A 189 -15.50 -2.42 11.43
N GLU A 190 -14.62 -3.27 11.97
CA GLU A 190 -14.09 -4.47 11.29
C GLU A 190 -15.19 -5.42 10.78
N GLU A 191 -16.26 -5.61 11.56
CA GLU A 191 -17.41 -6.44 11.18
C GLU A 191 -18.29 -5.80 10.09
N SER A 192 -17.93 -4.61 9.60
CA SER A 192 -18.63 -3.84 8.56
C SER A 192 -17.65 -3.33 7.50
N HIS A 193 -16.71 -4.19 7.12
CA HIS A 193 -15.60 -3.96 6.19
C HIS A 193 -14.43 -3.12 6.70
N GLY A 194 -14.58 -2.36 7.79
CA GLY A 194 -13.48 -1.66 8.47
C GLY A 194 -12.85 -0.50 7.68
N ALA A 195 -11.53 -0.33 7.83
CA ALA A 195 -10.76 0.75 7.21
C ALA A 195 -10.83 0.73 5.67
N PRO A 196 -10.66 1.89 4.99
CA PRO A 196 -10.57 1.96 3.54
C PRO A 196 -9.51 1.02 2.98
N VAL A 197 -9.71 0.58 1.74
CA VAL A 197 -8.74 -0.23 0.98
C VAL A 197 -7.95 0.62 0.00
N HIS A 198 -8.45 1.81 -0.36
CA HIS A 198 -7.75 2.73 -1.25
C HIS A 198 -8.25 4.17 -1.07
N ILE A 199 -7.35 5.14 -1.24
CA ILE A 199 -7.64 6.57 -1.18
C ILE A 199 -6.88 7.25 -2.32
N GLY A 200 -7.58 7.99 -3.17
CA GLY A 200 -7.03 8.70 -4.32
C GLY A 200 -7.50 8.13 -5.65
N ASP A 201 -6.60 8.03 -6.61
CA ASP A 201 -6.88 7.75 -8.02
C ASP A 201 -7.57 6.38 -8.24
N PRO A 202 -8.74 6.34 -8.90
CA PRO A 202 -9.49 5.11 -9.16
C PRO A 202 -8.79 4.15 -10.14
N GLY A 203 -7.95 4.66 -11.03
CA GLY A 203 -7.22 3.87 -12.03
C GLY A 203 -6.26 2.87 -11.40
N LEU A 204 -5.73 3.18 -10.21
CA LEU A 204 -4.92 2.25 -9.40
C LEU A 204 -5.70 1.01 -8.90
N LEU A 205 -7.03 1.04 -8.94
CA LEU A 205 -7.92 -0.11 -8.71
C LEU A 205 -8.47 -0.71 -10.01
N GLY A 206 -8.02 -0.22 -11.17
CA GLY A 206 -8.55 -0.60 -12.49
C GLY A 206 -9.87 0.08 -12.86
N ILE A 207 -10.31 1.09 -12.11
CA ILE A 207 -11.57 1.80 -12.36
C ILE A 207 -11.28 3.01 -13.27
N GLN A 208 -11.79 2.97 -14.50
CA GLN A 208 -11.50 3.98 -15.52
C GLN A 208 -12.45 5.19 -15.50
N ASP A 209 -13.70 4.99 -15.05
CA ASP A 209 -14.75 6.00 -15.12
C ASP A 209 -15.67 5.91 -13.90
N LEU A 210 -15.54 6.87 -12.97
CA LEU A 210 -16.39 6.94 -11.78
C LEU A 210 -17.87 7.22 -12.12
N SER A 211 -18.20 7.73 -13.30
CA SER A 211 -19.60 7.99 -13.68
C SER A 211 -20.38 6.71 -14.04
N LYS A 212 -19.69 5.56 -14.17
CA LYS A 212 -20.28 4.27 -14.57
C LYS A 212 -20.00 3.19 -13.52
N PRO A 213 -20.69 3.22 -12.36
CA PRO A 213 -20.56 2.14 -11.40
C PRO A 213 -21.12 0.82 -11.95
N ASP A 214 -20.50 -0.30 -11.58
CA ASP A 214 -21.01 -1.64 -11.90
C ASP A 214 -22.30 -1.95 -11.13
N TYR A 215 -22.45 -1.37 -9.93
CA TYR A 215 -23.64 -1.48 -9.08
C TYR A 215 -23.96 -0.17 -8.38
N GLY A 216 -25.24 0.06 -8.11
CA GLY A 216 -25.70 1.28 -7.45
C GLY A 216 -25.82 2.44 -8.42
N ASP A 217 -25.77 3.66 -7.89
CA ASP A 217 -25.97 4.88 -8.66
C ASP A 217 -24.66 5.70 -8.70
N PRO A 218 -24.44 6.51 -9.76
CA PRO A 218 -23.29 7.41 -9.79
C PRO A 218 -23.43 8.51 -8.72
N VAL A 219 -22.33 8.78 -8.01
CA VAL A 219 -22.25 9.83 -6.98
C VAL A 219 -21.33 10.94 -7.46
N HIS A 220 -21.84 12.18 -7.46
CA HIS A 220 -21.05 13.34 -7.88
C HIS A 220 -20.11 13.82 -6.75
N LEU A 221 -18.86 14.09 -7.10
CA LEU A 221 -17.87 14.68 -6.21
C LEU A 221 -18.05 16.20 -6.13
N HIS A 222 -17.78 16.80 -4.98
CA HIS A 222 -17.60 18.25 -4.87
C HIS A 222 -16.13 18.65 -5.08
N PRO A 223 -15.82 19.89 -5.46
CA PRO A 223 -14.45 20.38 -5.50
C PRO A 223 -13.72 20.15 -4.16
N GLY A 224 -12.54 19.53 -4.21
CA GLY A 224 -11.74 19.17 -3.03
C GLY A 224 -12.12 17.86 -2.34
N ASP A 225 -13.15 17.15 -2.84
CA ASP A 225 -13.39 15.76 -2.42
C ASP A 225 -12.38 14.81 -3.09
N ILE A 226 -11.92 13.84 -2.31
CA ILE A 226 -11.03 12.75 -2.73
C ILE A 226 -11.85 11.45 -2.76
N PRO A 227 -11.76 10.63 -3.83
CA PRO A 227 -12.37 9.30 -3.83
C PRO A 227 -11.74 8.40 -2.76
N VAL A 228 -12.58 7.83 -1.90
CA VAL A 228 -12.18 6.82 -0.91
C VAL A 228 -12.96 5.54 -1.13
N PHE A 229 -12.26 4.41 -1.09
CA PHE A 229 -12.82 3.11 -1.43
C PHE A 229 -12.78 2.14 -0.24
N TRP A 230 -13.88 1.44 -0.01
CA TRP A 230 -14.01 0.38 0.99
C TRP A 230 -14.38 -0.94 0.33
N ALA A 231 -13.90 -2.05 0.88
CA ALA A 231 -14.35 -3.37 0.45
C ALA A 231 -15.88 -3.51 0.59
N CYS A 232 -16.50 -4.29 -0.30
CA CYS A 232 -17.95 -4.41 -0.37
C CYS A 232 -18.39 -5.88 -0.33
N GLY A 233 -19.49 -6.16 0.40
CA GLY A 233 -20.12 -7.47 0.47
C GLY A 233 -20.66 -8.00 -0.88
N VAL A 234 -20.84 -7.13 -1.88
CA VAL A 234 -21.18 -7.52 -3.26
C VAL A 234 -20.09 -8.41 -3.89
N THR A 235 -18.86 -8.39 -3.36
CA THR A 235 -17.82 -9.36 -3.70
C THR A 235 -18.29 -10.81 -3.52
N GLY A 236 -19.17 -11.05 -2.53
CA GLY A 236 -19.77 -12.37 -2.31
C GLY A 236 -20.70 -12.77 -3.46
N VAL A 237 -21.43 -11.82 -4.04
CA VAL A 237 -22.28 -12.07 -5.22
C VAL A 237 -21.44 -12.45 -6.43
N GLU A 238 -20.31 -11.75 -6.66
CA GLU A 238 -19.37 -12.13 -7.72
C GLU A 238 -18.78 -13.53 -7.52
N ALA A 239 -18.45 -13.90 -6.28
CA ALA A 239 -17.96 -15.24 -5.96
C ALA A 239 -19.01 -16.31 -6.29
N ILE A 240 -20.30 -16.02 -6.07
CA ILE A 240 -21.41 -16.94 -6.41
C ILE A 240 -21.56 -17.09 -7.92
N ILE A 241 -21.56 -15.98 -8.65
CA ILE A 241 -21.61 -15.99 -10.13
C ILE A 241 -20.48 -16.86 -10.69
N ASN A 242 -19.26 -16.68 -10.18
CA ASN A 242 -18.10 -17.41 -10.67
C ASN A 242 -18.02 -18.86 -10.20
N SER A 243 -18.62 -19.21 -9.06
CA SER A 243 -18.69 -20.59 -8.57
C SER A 243 -19.47 -21.53 -9.49
N ARG A 244 -20.37 -20.97 -10.32
CA ARG A 244 -21.29 -21.72 -11.19
C ARG A 244 -22.06 -22.83 -10.46
N SER A 245 -22.35 -22.62 -9.17
CA SER A 245 -23.19 -23.53 -8.38
C SER A 245 -24.51 -23.79 -9.12
N PRO A 246 -25.02 -25.04 -9.17
CA PRO A 246 -26.28 -25.34 -9.83
C PRO A 246 -27.44 -24.50 -9.32
N LEU A 247 -27.45 -24.21 -8.02
CA LEU A 247 -28.45 -23.36 -7.38
C LEU A 247 -27.80 -22.57 -6.25
N ALA A 248 -28.05 -21.27 -6.21
CA ALA A 248 -27.65 -20.39 -5.13
C ALA A 248 -28.66 -19.25 -4.95
N PHE A 249 -28.76 -18.74 -3.75
CA PHE A 249 -29.56 -17.55 -3.45
C PHE A 249 -28.71 -16.49 -2.78
N THR A 250 -29.03 -15.23 -3.02
CA THR A 250 -28.53 -14.11 -2.22
C THR A 250 -29.67 -13.17 -1.90
N HIS A 251 -29.47 -12.23 -0.98
CA HIS A 251 -30.34 -11.06 -0.93
C HIS A 251 -30.16 -10.18 -2.18
N SER A 252 -31.20 -9.45 -2.59
CA SER A 252 -31.02 -8.41 -3.61
C SER A 252 -30.22 -7.23 -3.06
N PRO A 253 -29.37 -6.55 -3.85
CA PRO A 253 -28.67 -5.35 -3.41
C PRO A 253 -29.62 -4.34 -2.78
N GLY A 254 -29.27 -3.85 -1.59
CA GLY A 254 -30.12 -2.95 -0.81
C GLY A 254 -31.24 -3.64 -0.02
N CYS A 255 -31.43 -4.96 -0.11
CA CYS A 255 -32.48 -5.72 0.59
C CYS A 255 -31.91 -6.64 1.69
N MET A 256 -31.00 -6.13 2.52
CA MET A 256 -30.25 -6.91 3.50
C MET A 256 -31.12 -7.51 4.60
N PHE A 257 -30.62 -8.54 5.28
CA PHE A 257 -31.25 -9.12 6.47
C PHE A 257 -31.00 -8.22 7.70
N ILE A 258 -32.06 -7.80 8.38
CA ILE A 258 -31.96 -6.93 9.57
C ILE A 258 -31.81 -7.82 10.82
N THR A 259 -30.70 -7.67 11.54
CA THR A 259 -30.39 -8.47 12.75
C THR A 259 -30.93 -7.83 14.03
N ASP A 260 -30.98 -8.59 15.13
CA ASP A 260 -31.25 -8.08 16.48
C ASP A 260 -29.98 -7.51 17.15
N LEU A 261 -28.82 -7.63 16.51
CA LEU A 261 -27.56 -7.09 17.02
C LEU A 261 -27.53 -5.57 16.83
N LYS A 262 -27.18 -4.86 17.90
CA LYS A 262 -26.91 -3.42 17.81
C LYS A 262 -25.59 -3.18 17.09
N ASN A 263 -25.50 -2.05 16.40
CA ASN A 263 -24.21 -1.50 16.02
C ASN A 263 -23.47 -1.18 17.33
N ASN A 264 -22.25 -1.67 17.48
CA ASN A 264 -21.45 -1.29 18.63
C ASN A 264 -21.11 0.20 18.44
N GLU A 265 -21.71 1.09 19.23
CA GLU A 265 -21.12 2.40 19.46
C GLU A 265 -19.79 2.11 20.15
N GLY A 266 -18.67 2.39 19.46
CA GLY A 266 -17.35 1.94 19.85
C GLY A 266 -17.12 2.06 21.34
N SER A 267 -17.11 0.92 22.04
CA SER A 267 -16.39 0.86 23.30
C SER A 267 -14.95 1.10 22.89
N VAL A 268 -14.42 2.28 23.21
CA VAL A 268 -13.02 2.66 23.01
C VAL A 268 -12.17 1.57 23.65
N GLY A 269 -11.80 0.58 22.84
CA GLY A 269 -11.03 -0.57 23.27
C GLY A 269 -9.63 -0.06 23.52
N SER A 270 -9.28 0.06 24.79
CA SER A 270 -8.00 0.54 25.29
C SER A 270 -6.87 -0.40 24.88
N SER A 271 -6.37 -0.30 23.64
CA SER A 271 -4.99 -0.64 23.21
C SER A 271 -4.77 -0.60 21.69
N ARG A 272 -5.70 -0.11 20.86
CA ARG A 272 -5.56 -0.21 19.39
C ARG A 272 -4.75 0.95 18.80
N GLU A 273 -3.84 0.61 17.88
CA GLU A 273 -3.00 1.56 17.14
C GLU A 273 -3.86 2.60 16.39
N VAL A 274 -3.50 3.88 16.49
CA VAL A 274 -4.22 4.98 15.82
C VAL A 274 -3.74 5.08 14.36
N PRO A 275 -4.61 5.02 13.34
CA PRO A 275 -4.20 5.19 11.94
C PRO A 275 -3.86 6.64 11.61
N GLN A 276 -2.89 6.84 10.71
CA GLN A 276 -2.52 8.10 10.09
C GLN A 276 -2.58 7.97 8.57
N VAL A 277 -2.93 9.06 7.88
CA VAL A 277 -3.09 9.10 6.42
C VAL A 277 -2.05 10.04 5.81
N HIS A 278 -1.30 9.56 4.83
CA HIS A 278 -0.20 10.29 4.22
C HIS A 278 -0.36 10.35 2.70
N CYS A 279 -0.31 11.54 2.12
CA CYS A 279 -0.19 11.70 0.66
C CYS A 279 1.22 11.29 0.24
N ILE A 280 1.32 10.38 -0.72
CA ILE A 280 2.59 9.83 -1.23
C ILE A 280 2.77 10.06 -2.74
N SER A 281 1.78 10.61 -3.43
CA SER A 281 1.86 11.00 -4.84
C SER A 281 0.70 11.93 -5.16
N GLU A 282 0.95 12.97 -5.95
CA GLU A 282 -0.07 13.88 -6.46
C GLU A 282 -0.56 13.49 -7.86
N ASP A 283 0.26 12.80 -8.65
CA ASP A 283 -0.09 12.33 -10.00
C ASP A 283 0.51 10.93 -10.31
N PRO A 284 -0.31 9.86 -10.31
CA PRO A 284 -1.70 9.84 -9.88
C PRO A 284 -1.80 10.11 -8.38
N LEU A 285 -2.89 10.76 -7.96
CA LEU A 285 -3.11 11.08 -6.55
C LEU A 285 -3.20 9.78 -5.74
N ARG A 286 -2.35 9.63 -4.72
CA ARG A 286 -2.29 8.40 -3.93
C ARG A 286 -1.97 8.69 -2.48
N TYR A 287 -2.77 8.11 -1.59
CA TYR A 287 -2.51 8.13 -0.16
C TYR A 287 -2.19 6.73 0.36
N SER A 288 -1.45 6.70 1.46
CA SER A 288 -1.15 5.50 2.23
C SER A 288 -1.59 5.65 3.68
N ILE A 289 -1.79 4.52 4.35
CA ILE A 289 -2.23 4.46 5.75
C ILE A 289 -1.20 3.66 6.55
N VAL A 290 -0.85 4.15 7.75
CA VAL A 290 0.09 3.52 8.68
C VAL A 290 -0.37 3.82 10.11
N SER A 291 0.04 3.03 11.10
CA SER A 291 -0.19 3.41 12.49
C SER A 291 0.70 4.56 12.96
N ALA A 292 0.20 5.35 13.91
CA ALA A 292 0.93 6.42 14.55
C ALA A 292 2.23 5.91 15.23
N GLU A 293 2.19 4.69 15.79
CA GLU A 293 3.38 4.07 16.40
C GLU A 293 4.45 3.75 15.34
N ALA A 294 4.06 3.10 14.24
CA ALA A 294 4.99 2.79 13.16
C ALA A 294 5.54 4.07 12.50
N ALA A 295 4.69 5.07 12.26
CA ALA A 295 5.12 6.38 11.76
C ALA A 295 6.12 7.04 12.72
N GLN A 296 5.88 7.01 14.03
CA GLN A 296 6.79 7.59 15.03
C GLN A 296 8.14 6.86 15.08
N LYS A 297 8.14 5.53 14.97
CA LYS A 297 9.38 4.74 14.86
C LYS A 297 10.20 5.16 13.63
N ILE A 298 9.56 5.35 12.48
CA ILE A 298 10.22 5.78 11.25
C ILE A 298 10.75 7.23 11.37
N LYS A 299 9.99 8.14 11.98
CA LYS A 299 10.47 9.51 12.28
C LYS A 299 11.70 9.51 13.19
N LYS A 300 11.78 8.56 14.12
CA LYS A 300 12.96 8.37 14.96
C LYS A 300 14.15 7.87 14.14
N LEU A 301 13.96 6.94 13.19
CA LEU A 301 15.01 6.54 12.25
C LEU A 301 15.53 7.73 11.44
N GLU A 302 14.63 8.55 10.89
CA GLU A 302 14.98 9.77 10.14
C GLU A 302 15.82 10.74 10.97
N SER A 303 15.44 10.94 12.25
CA SER A 303 16.21 11.78 13.17
C SER A 303 17.59 11.20 13.50
N LEU A 304 17.71 9.87 13.62
CA LEU A 304 18.96 9.19 13.93
C LEU A 304 19.96 9.28 12.79
N ILE A 305 19.52 9.03 11.55
CA ILE A 305 20.40 9.12 10.39
C ILE A 305 20.79 10.57 10.07
N GLY A 306 20.00 11.54 10.52
CA GLY A 306 20.25 12.96 10.30
C GLY A 306 21.37 13.58 11.15
N ILE A 307 22.02 12.81 12.03
CA ILE A 307 23.20 13.33 12.75
C ILE A 307 24.33 13.63 11.77
N ASP A 308 25.12 14.68 12.02
CA ASP A 308 26.19 15.13 11.12
C ASP A 308 27.57 15.08 11.79
N PRO A 309 28.14 13.88 12.01
CA PRO A 309 29.47 13.76 12.60
C PRO A 309 30.58 14.29 11.66
N GLY A 310 30.27 14.46 10.37
CA GLY A 310 31.17 15.05 9.38
C GLY A 310 31.24 16.58 9.45
N ASP A 311 30.34 17.22 10.20
CA ASP A 311 30.16 18.68 10.30
C ASP A 311 30.03 19.34 8.92
N ARG A 312 29.24 18.70 8.04
CA ARG A 312 29.01 19.15 6.66
C ARG A 312 27.98 20.28 6.55
N GLY A 313 27.12 20.43 7.55
CA GLY A 313 25.99 21.36 7.55
C GLY A 313 24.68 20.74 7.08
N ILE A 314 24.57 19.41 7.04
CA ILE A 314 23.40 18.72 6.47
C ILE A 314 22.12 18.91 7.27
N ILE A 315 22.22 19.34 8.53
CA ILE A 315 21.08 19.66 9.39
C ILE A 315 20.15 20.69 8.72
N HIS A 316 20.70 21.57 7.87
CA HIS A 316 19.95 22.57 7.13
C HIS A 316 19.26 22.03 5.86
N LEU A 317 19.63 20.82 5.43
CA LEU A 317 19.04 20.16 4.27
C LEU A 317 17.84 19.27 4.67
N GLN A 318 17.70 18.95 5.95
CA GLN A 318 16.65 18.04 6.42
C GLN A 318 15.25 18.58 6.15
N ARG A 319 14.38 17.69 5.68
CA ARG A 319 12.95 17.91 5.51
C ARG A 319 12.20 16.87 6.32
N GLN A 320 11.04 17.23 6.84
CA GLN A 320 10.26 16.34 7.69
C GLN A 320 9.55 15.26 6.87
N GLU A 321 9.56 14.03 7.39
CA GLU A 321 8.77 12.89 6.90
C GLU A 321 9.15 12.36 5.50
N GLU A 322 10.31 12.75 4.95
CA GLU A 322 10.77 12.28 3.64
C GLU A 322 11.03 10.76 3.68
N LEU A 323 11.65 10.25 4.76
CA LEU A 323 11.86 8.82 4.96
C LEU A 323 10.53 8.06 5.04
N LEU A 324 9.56 8.59 5.80
CA LEU A 324 8.25 7.96 5.96
C LEU A 324 7.50 7.88 4.62
N LYS A 325 7.39 9.01 3.91
CA LYS A 325 6.66 9.06 2.63
C LYS A 325 7.37 8.24 1.54
N SER A 326 8.69 8.29 1.48
CA SER A 326 9.51 7.45 0.60
C SER A 326 9.25 5.96 0.85
N CYS A 327 9.32 5.51 2.10
CA CYS A 327 9.13 4.10 2.43
C CYS A 327 7.68 3.63 2.24
N LEU A 328 6.69 4.50 2.47
CA LEU A 328 5.30 4.24 2.11
C LEU A 328 5.17 4.09 0.59
N SER A 329 5.80 4.95 -0.22
CA SER A 329 5.79 4.80 -1.69
C SER A 329 6.44 3.48 -2.14
N ILE A 330 7.62 3.17 -1.61
CA ILE A 330 8.35 1.92 -1.92
C ILE A 330 7.55 0.68 -1.47
N SER A 331 6.80 0.74 -0.37
CA SER A 331 5.99 -0.40 0.09
C SER A 331 4.86 -0.73 -0.90
N HIS A 332 4.34 0.28 -1.59
CA HIS A 332 3.34 0.16 -2.66
C HIS A 332 3.93 -0.28 -4.02
N ALA A 333 5.24 -0.13 -4.24
CA ALA A 333 5.92 -0.51 -5.48
C ALA A 333 6.06 -2.03 -5.62
N ARG A 334 5.85 -2.58 -6.81
CA ARG A 334 6.16 -3.98 -7.13
C ARG A 334 7.61 -4.13 -7.57
N SER A 335 8.11 -3.18 -8.35
CA SER A 335 9.44 -3.20 -8.96
C SER A 335 10.23 -1.93 -8.62
N VAL A 336 11.46 -2.08 -8.15
CA VAL A 336 12.32 -0.97 -7.71
C VAL A 336 13.66 -0.99 -8.45
N LEU A 337 14.06 0.14 -9.00
CA LEU A 337 15.39 0.35 -9.59
C LEU A 337 16.27 1.13 -8.61
N ILE A 338 17.41 0.58 -8.23
CA ILE A 338 18.36 1.23 -7.33
C ILE A 338 19.58 1.70 -8.14
N THR A 339 20.12 2.87 -7.83
CA THR A 339 21.40 3.33 -8.37
C THR A 339 22.29 3.87 -7.25
N THR A 340 23.58 3.60 -7.37
CA THR A 340 24.61 4.04 -6.42
C THR A 340 25.95 4.08 -7.13
N GLY A 341 26.88 4.87 -6.61
CA GLY A 341 28.23 4.99 -7.11
C GLY A 341 28.62 6.44 -7.29
N PHE A 342 29.65 6.84 -6.54
CA PHE A 342 30.21 8.17 -6.56
C PHE A 342 31.73 8.11 -6.79
N PRO A 343 32.23 8.61 -7.93
CA PRO A 343 33.66 8.68 -8.19
C PRO A 343 34.29 9.86 -7.45
N THR A 344 35.14 9.61 -6.46
CA THR A 344 35.82 10.68 -5.72
C THR A 344 37.33 10.71 -5.93
N HIS A 345 37.95 9.57 -6.24
CA HIS A 345 39.41 9.43 -6.32
C HIS A 345 39.90 8.96 -7.69
N PHE A 346 39.78 9.84 -8.70
CA PHE A 346 40.10 9.56 -10.11
C PHE A 346 41.56 9.20 -10.41
N THR A 347 42.47 9.28 -9.43
CA THR A 347 43.86 8.79 -9.55
C THR A 347 44.01 7.32 -9.16
N TYR A 348 42.95 6.68 -8.66
CA TYR A 348 42.94 5.28 -8.27
C TYR A 348 41.94 4.48 -9.11
N GLU A 349 42.18 3.17 -9.16
CA GLU A 349 41.27 2.19 -9.76
C GLU A 349 40.84 1.19 -8.67
N PRO A 350 39.54 0.99 -8.43
CA PRO A 350 38.43 1.80 -8.93
C PRO A 350 38.39 3.24 -8.31
N PRO A 351 37.80 4.23 -8.99
CA PRO A 351 37.63 5.59 -8.45
C PRO A 351 36.39 5.75 -7.55
N GLU A 352 35.50 4.76 -7.51
CA GLU A 352 34.33 4.71 -6.63
C GLU A 352 34.71 4.74 -5.15
N GLU A 353 33.85 5.37 -4.36
CA GLU A 353 33.90 5.32 -2.91
C GLU A 353 33.01 4.25 -2.28
N ASN A 354 33.20 4.07 -0.97
CA ASN A 354 32.51 3.07 -0.18
C ASN A 354 31.24 3.55 0.53
N ASP A 355 30.87 4.83 0.40
CA ASP A 355 29.54 5.29 0.74
C ASP A 355 28.57 5.08 -0.43
N GLY A 356 27.35 4.63 -0.15
CA GLY A 356 26.35 4.25 -1.13
C GLY A 356 26.11 2.74 -1.27
N PRO A 357 27.10 1.95 -1.73
CA PRO A 357 26.88 0.53 -2.02
C PRO A 357 26.34 -0.25 -0.82
N PRO A 358 26.87 -0.13 0.42
CA PRO A 358 26.29 -0.84 1.55
C PRO A 358 24.81 -0.54 1.81
N GLY A 359 24.42 0.73 1.74
CA GLY A 359 23.03 1.14 1.87
C GLY A 359 22.15 0.61 0.73
N ALA A 360 22.62 0.68 -0.52
CA ALA A 360 21.92 0.16 -1.69
C ALA A 360 21.64 -1.34 -1.56
N PHE A 361 22.63 -2.11 -1.10
CA PHE A 361 22.50 -3.56 -0.91
C PHE A 361 21.63 -3.94 0.29
N ALA A 362 21.59 -3.12 1.35
CA ALA A 362 20.65 -3.29 2.46
C ALA A 362 19.19 -3.10 2.01
N ILE A 363 18.93 -2.07 1.19
CA ILE A 363 17.60 -1.87 0.56
C ILE A 363 17.26 -3.07 -0.30
N ALA A 364 18.16 -3.50 -1.19
CA ALA A 364 17.94 -4.63 -2.08
C ALA A 364 17.67 -5.95 -1.31
N ALA A 365 18.37 -6.20 -0.21
CA ALA A 365 18.15 -7.37 0.65
C ALA A 365 16.74 -7.36 1.25
N MET A 366 16.28 -6.21 1.76
CA MET A 366 14.93 -6.06 2.30
C MET A 366 13.87 -6.23 1.20
N LEU A 367 14.06 -5.61 0.03
CA LEU A 367 13.13 -5.76 -1.11
C LEU A 367 13.03 -7.22 -1.58
N GLN A 368 14.14 -7.98 -1.62
CA GLN A 368 14.10 -9.41 -1.90
C GLN A 368 13.30 -10.20 -0.85
N ALA A 369 13.45 -9.87 0.43
CA ALA A 369 12.72 -10.52 1.51
C ALA A 369 11.22 -10.20 1.48
N LEU A 370 10.87 -9.03 0.95
CA LEU A 370 9.50 -8.60 0.66
C LEU A 370 8.97 -9.14 -0.67
N GLU A 371 9.73 -9.99 -1.36
CA GLU A 371 9.36 -10.61 -2.65
C GLU A 371 9.07 -9.59 -3.77
N LYS A 372 9.73 -8.42 -3.70
CA LYS A 372 9.65 -7.38 -4.74
C LYS A 372 10.70 -7.62 -5.84
N ASP A 373 10.40 -7.14 -7.04
CA ASP A 373 11.35 -7.11 -8.15
C ASP A 373 12.34 -5.96 -7.90
N VAL A 374 13.63 -6.23 -7.97
CA VAL A 374 14.69 -5.24 -7.71
C VAL A 374 15.82 -5.39 -8.71
N ALA A 375 16.30 -4.27 -9.25
CA ALA A 375 17.48 -4.19 -10.11
C ALA A 375 18.41 -3.06 -9.66
N ILE A 376 19.69 -3.15 -9.99
CA ILE A 376 20.64 -2.04 -9.85
C ILE A 376 21.01 -1.51 -11.24
N VAL A 377 21.00 -0.20 -11.41
CA VAL A 377 21.64 0.49 -12.55
C VAL A 377 22.89 1.23 -12.08
N THR A 378 24.00 1.03 -12.79
CA THR A 378 25.29 1.64 -12.49
C THR A 378 25.98 2.11 -13.78
N ASP A 379 27.10 2.82 -13.64
CA ASP A 379 27.90 3.24 -14.79
C ASP A 379 28.43 2.01 -15.56
N GLN A 380 28.45 2.08 -16.88
CA GLN A 380 28.99 1.07 -17.78
C GLN A 380 30.43 0.71 -17.41
N ARG A 381 31.25 1.70 -17.03
CA ARG A 381 32.62 1.46 -16.57
C ARG A 381 32.69 0.70 -15.24
N ALA A 382 31.71 0.89 -14.36
CA ALA A 382 31.65 0.30 -13.03
C ALA A 382 30.96 -1.08 -13.01
N MET A 383 30.46 -1.56 -14.16
CA MET A 383 29.75 -2.85 -14.27
C MET A 383 30.58 -4.05 -13.79
N SER A 384 31.90 -4.06 -14.07
CA SER A 384 32.77 -5.17 -13.65
C SER A 384 32.94 -5.20 -12.13
N LEU A 385 33.21 -4.04 -11.53
CA LEU A 385 33.32 -3.89 -10.07
C LEU A 385 32.01 -4.29 -9.38
N ASN A 386 30.89 -3.71 -9.81
CA ASN A 386 29.58 -3.97 -9.20
C ASN A 386 29.16 -5.44 -9.33
N ARG A 387 29.56 -6.13 -10.41
CA ARG A 387 29.33 -7.58 -10.55
C ARG A 387 30.10 -8.37 -9.48
N LYS A 388 31.36 -8.04 -9.22
CA LYS A 388 32.15 -8.69 -8.15
C LYS A 388 31.58 -8.40 -6.77
N ILE A 389 31.19 -7.14 -6.51
CA ILE A 389 30.51 -6.75 -5.26
C ILE A 389 29.20 -7.54 -5.08
N MET A 390 28.42 -7.72 -6.16
CA MET A 390 27.20 -8.52 -6.17
C MET A 390 27.44 -9.98 -5.79
N GLU A 391 28.45 -10.60 -6.41
CA GLU A 391 28.86 -11.98 -6.13
C GLU A 391 29.30 -12.15 -4.68
N ASP A 392 30.07 -11.19 -4.15
CA ASP A 392 30.49 -11.16 -2.76
C ASP A 392 29.30 -10.99 -1.81
N ALA A 393 28.35 -10.09 -2.12
CA ALA A 393 27.16 -9.87 -1.30
C ALA A 393 26.33 -11.16 -1.14
N VAL A 394 26.20 -11.94 -2.22
CA VAL A 394 25.53 -13.25 -2.17
C VAL A 394 26.35 -14.26 -1.38
N ARG A 395 27.67 -14.38 -1.66
CA ARG A 395 28.56 -15.31 -0.96
C ARG A 395 28.61 -15.06 0.55
N LEU A 396 28.57 -13.79 0.95
CA LEU A 396 28.64 -13.36 2.36
C LEU A 396 27.29 -13.42 3.09
N GLY A 397 26.21 -13.76 2.40
CA GLY A 397 24.86 -13.85 2.96
C GLY A 397 24.20 -12.49 3.23
N ILE A 398 24.63 -11.45 2.54
CA ILE A 398 24.00 -10.11 2.59
C ILE A 398 22.78 -10.09 1.68
N LEU A 399 22.93 -10.61 0.46
CA LEU A 399 21.83 -10.88 -0.46
C LEU A 399 21.51 -12.37 -0.50
N LYS A 400 20.22 -12.69 -0.68
CA LYS A 400 19.76 -14.08 -0.82
C LYS A 400 20.11 -14.65 -2.20
N ARG A 401 20.04 -13.81 -3.24
CA ARG A 401 20.32 -14.16 -4.64
C ARG A 401 20.86 -12.94 -5.39
N PRO A 402 21.60 -13.11 -6.50
CA PRO A 402 22.00 -11.98 -7.32
C PRO A 402 20.78 -11.24 -7.87
N ILE A 403 20.91 -9.92 -8.05
CA ILE A 403 19.90 -9.08 -8.69
C ILE A 403 20.37 -8.64 -10.07
N PRO A 404 19.45 -8.36 -11.02
CA PRO A 404 19.80 -7.78 -12.31
C PRO A 404 20.67 -6.52 -12.14
N LEU A 405 21.83 -6.54 -12.80
CA LEU A 405 22.73 -5.39 -12.90
C LEU A 405 22.64 -4.84 -14.32
N LEU A 406 22.23 -3.57 -14.42
CA LEU A 406 21.93 -2.86 -15.65
C LEU A 406 22.90 -1.69 -15.81
N SER A 407 23.09 -1.24 -17.04
CA SER A 407 23.70 0.05 -17.37
C SER A 407 22.74 0.84 -18.24
N TYR A 408 22.86 2.17 -18.18
CA TYR A 408 22.10 3.09 -19.00
C TYR A 408 23.05 3.95 -19.82
N GLN A 409 22.73 4.15 -21.09
CA GLN A 409 23.44 5.02 -22.01
C GLN A 409 22.41 5.86 -22.78
N LYS A 410 22.74 7.12 -23.02
CA LYS A 410 21.89 8.03 -23.79
C LYS A 410 22.27 7.96 -25.27
N GLU A 411 21.49 7.22 -26.04
CA GLU A 411 21.64 7.12 -27.51
C GLU A 411 20.72 8.10 -28.25
N SER A 412 19.56 8.42 -27.66
CA SER A 412 18.59 9.38 -28.18
C SER A 412 17.83 10.06 -27.03
N THR A 413 16.95 11.00 -27.35
CA THR A 413 16.07 11.66 -26.36
C THR A 413 15.10 10.69 -25.69
N ASP A 414 14.77 9.58 -26.34
CA ASP A 414 13.79 8.61 -25.85
C ASP A 414 14.44 7.44 -25.09
N SER A 415 15.78 7.37 -25.03
CA SER A 415 16.51 6.26 -24.40
C SER A 415 16.06 6.01 -22.95
N ALA A 416 15.84 7.07 -22.17
CA ALA A 416 15.39 6.94 -20.77
C ALA A 416 13.98 6.34 -20.68
N LEU A 417 13.08 6.79 -21.56
CA LEU A 417 11.70 6.28 -21.60
C LEU A 417 11.68 4.82 -22.07
N MET A 418 12.47 4.45 -23.08
CA MET A 418 12.64 3.06 -23.53
C MET A 418 13.26 2.18 -22.45
N PHE A 419 14.13 2.75 -21.60
CA PHE A 419 14.71 2.04 -20.47
C PHE A 419 13.67 1.80 -19.37
N LEU A 420 12.85 2.80 -19.03
CA LEU A 420 11.91 2.72 -17.91
C LEU A 420 10.57 2.08 -18.26
N CYS A 421 10.19 2.03 -19.54
CA CYS A 421 8.90 1.54 -19.99
C CYS A 421 9.03 0.47 -21.07
N GLU A 422 8.10 -0.48 -21.10
CA GLU A 422 8.04 -1.47 -22.18
C GLU A 422 7.85 -0.77 -23.54
N ASN A 423 8.87 -0.81 -24.39
CA ASN A 423 8.92 -0.12 -25.69
C ASN A 423 8.55 1.38 -25.60
N GLY A 424 8.91 2.03 -24.49
CA GLY A 424 8.64 3.46 -24.28
C GLY A 424 7.19 3.80 -23.93
N ASN A 425 6.32 2.81 -23.70
CA ASN A 425 4.93 3.05 -23.33
C ASN A 425 4.80 3.45 -21.85
N ARG A 426 4.49 4.73 -21.60
CA ARG A 426 4.28 5.29 -20.25
C ARG A 426 3.24 4.55 -19.40
N GLY A 427 2.26 3.90 -20.01
CA GLY A 427 1.26 3.09 -19.30
C GLY A 427 1.76 1.71 -18.85
N ARG A 428 2.99 1.34 -19.21
CA ARG A 428 3.61 0.05 -18.87
C ARG A 428 5.05 0.25 -18.35
N PRO A 429 5.21 0.90 -17.19
CA PRO A 429 6.51 1.06 -16.56
C PRO A 429 7.09 -0.31 -16.14
N ARG A 430 8.42 -0.43 -16.23
CA ARG A 430 9.21 -1.59 -15.78
C ARG A 430 9.53 -1.52 -14.29
N PHE A 431 9.50 -0.31 -13.73
CA PHE A 431 9.78 0.01 -12.34
C PHE A 431 8.75 1.00 -11.83
N ASP A 432 8.27 0.82 -10.61
CA ASP A 432 7.30 1.72 -9.97
C ASP A 432 8.02 2.75 -9.08
N HIS A 433 9.26 2.47 -8.68
CA HIS A 433 10.05 3.36 -7.83
C HIS A 433 11.54 3.32 -8.19
N LEU A 434 12.19 4.48 -8.28
CA LEU A 434 13.62 4.63 -8.49
C LEU A 434 14.27 5.15 -7.20
N VAL A 435 15.39 4.58 -6.78
CA VAL A 435 16.14 5.00 -5.59
C VAL A 435 17.58 5.30 -5.96
N ALA A 436 18.02 6.53 -5.76
CA ALA A 436 19.43 6.93 -5.84
C ALA A 436 19.98 7.03 -4.42
N ILE A 437 21.15 6.44 -4.19
CA ILE A 437 21.86 6.50 -2.91
C ILE A 437 23.35 6.69 -3.16
N GLU A 438 23.89 7.82 -2.72
CA GLU A 438 25.27 8.22 -3.02
C GLU A 438 25.60 8.07 -4.50
N ARG A 439 24.70 8.58 -5.34
CA ARG A 439 24.88 8.63 -6.79
C ARG A 439 25.20 10.07 -7.15
N ALA A 440 26.31 10.32 -7.84
CA ALA A 440 26.63 11.66 -8.35
C ALA A 440 25.46 12.23 -9.17
N GLY A 441 25.02 13.45 -8.81
CA GLY A 441 23.91 14.14 -9.45
C GLY A 441 24.38 15.27 -10.35
N MET A 442 23.65 15.50 -11.44
CA MET A 442 23.94 16.56 -12.39
C MET A 442 23.73 17.94 -11.76
N ALA A 443 24.71 18.82 -11.83
CA ALA A 443 24.63 20.22 -11.41
C ALA A 443 23.98 21.10 -12.49
N ALA A 444 23.69 22.36 -12.14
CA ALA A 444 22.93 23.29 -12.99
C ALA A 444 23.59 23.63 -14.34
N ASP A 445 24.89 23.39 -14.49
CA ASP A 445 25.64 23.60 -15.74
C ASP A 445 25.77 22.31 -16.58
N GLY A 446 25.12 21.23 -16.16
CA GLY A 446 25.17 19.93 -16.82
C GLY A 446 26.46 19.13 -16.56
N ASN A 447 27.29 19.55 -15.60
CA ASN A 447 28.44 18.78 -15.11
C ASN A 447 28.13 18.03 -13.82
N TYR A 448 29.10 17.24 -13.36
CA TYR A 448 29.03 16.47 -12.12
C TYR A 448 30.23 16.84 -11.28
N TYR A 449 30.03 17.10 -9.99
CA TYR A 449 31.09 17.54 -9.09
C TYR A 449 31.14 16.71 -7.83
N ASN A 450 32.34 16.36 -7.38
CA ASN A 450 32.54 15.91 -6.00
C ASN A 450 32.50 17.11 -5.03
N ALA A 451 32.46 16.84 -3.71
CA ALA A 451 32.43 17.89 -2.68
C ALA A 451 33.62 18.89 -2.74
N ARG A 452 34.72 18.52 -3.40
CA ARG A 452 35.91 19.35 -3.61
C ARG A 452 35.81 20.23 -4.87
N LYS A 453 34.64 20.28 -5.52
CA LYS A 453 34.37 21.03 -6.76
C LYS A 453 35.18 20.50 -7.96
N VAL A 454 35.64 19.25 -7.92
CA VAL A 454 36.30 18.63 -9.06
C VAL A 454 35.24 18.08 -10.01
N ASN A 455 35.33 18.43 -11.29
CA ASN A 455 34.43 17.91 -12.32
C ASN A 455 34.76 16.43 -12.62
N ILE A 456 33.77 15.56 -12.42
CA ILE A 456 33.86 14.11 -12.58
C ILE A 456 32.98 13.59 -13.73
N LYS A 457 32.45 14.47 -14.60
CA LYS A 457 31.54 14.10 -15.71
C LYS A 457 32.06 12.98 -16.60
N HIS A 458 33.37 12.91 -16.81
CA HIS A 458 34.02 11.86 -17.62
C HIS A 458 33.95 10.45 -16.99
N LEU A 459 33.51 10.34 -15.73
CA LEU A 459 33.35 9.10 -14.98
C LEU A 459 31.89 8.75 -14.69
N VAL A 460 30.93 9.57 -15.10
CA VAL A 460 29.54 9.46 -14.68
C VAL A 460 28.65 9.37 -15.92
N ASP A 461 27.96 8.24 -16.07
CA ASP A 461 26.91 8.06 -17.05
C ASP A 461 25.67 8.87 -16.67
N PRO A 462 24.86 9.32 -17.65
CA PRO A 462 23.74 10.24 -17.42
C PRO A 462 22.50 9.54 -16.84
N ILE A 463 22.66 8.77 -15.76
CA ILE A 463 21.58 8.05 -15.07
C ILE A 463 20.50 9.01 -14.54
N ASP A 464 20.84 10.28 -14.29
CA ASP A 464 19.92 11.38 -14.00
C ASP A 464 18.78 11.51 -15.02
N ASP A 465 19.03 11.18 -16.30
CA ASP A 465 18.00 11.19 -17.35
C ASP A 465 16.84 10.23 -17.01
N LEU A 466 17.10 9.13 -16.27
CA LEU A 466 16.06 8.22 -15.80
C LEU A 466 15.16 8.91 -14.76
N PHE A 467 15.72 9.69 -13.85
CA PHE A 467 14.95 10.42 -12.83
C PHE A 467 14.13 11.55 -13.46
N LEU A 468 14.69 12.26 -14.44
CA LEU A 468 13.97 13.27 -15.21
C LEU A 468 12.82 12.64 -16.02
N ALA A 469 13.05 11.49 -16.66
CA ALA A 469 12.01 10.78 -17.41
C ALA A 469 10.90 10.24 -16.50
N ALA A 470 11.24 9.73 -15.31
CA ALA A 470 10.30 9.19 -14.32
C ALA A 470 9.18 10.18 -13.97
N LYS A 471 9.50 11.48 -13.84
CA LYS A 471 8.51 12.56 -13.61
C LYS A 471 7.41 12.65 -14.68
N THR A 472 7.66 12.10 -15.87
CA THR A 472 6.71 12.11 -16.99
C THR A 472 5.94 10.79 -17.13
N ILE A 473 6.17 9.83 -16.24
CA ILE A 473 5.57 8.49 -16.28
C ILE A 473 4.64 8.37 -15.08
N PRO A 474 3.31 8.38 -15.29
CA PRO A 474 2.35 8.27 -14.19
C PRO A 474 2.60 7.03 -13.33
N GLY A 475 2.67 7.24 -12.02
CA GLY A 475 2.83 6.16 -11.04
C GLY A 475 4.26 5.69 -10.79
N VAL A 476 5.26 6.32 -11.41
CA VAL A 476 6.67 6.08 -11.11
C VAL A 476 7.19 7.16 -10.17
N ALA A 477 7.60 6.77 -8.96
CA ALA A 477 8.15 7.67 -7.95
C ALA A 477 9.68 7.58 -7.87
N THR A 478 10.31 8.61 -7.31
CA THR A 478 11.77 8.73 -7.17
C THR A 478 12.16 9.10 -5.75
N THR A 479 13.22 8.47 -5.23
CA THR A 479 13.85 8.81 -3.95
C THR A 479 15.34 9.08 -4.17
N GLY A 480 15.84 10.20 -3.67
CA GLY A 480 17.27 10.46 -3.50
C GLY A 480 17.69 10.31 -2.04
N VAL A 481 18.85 9.72 -1.80
CA VAL A 481 19.53 9.63 -0.52
C VAL A 481 20.93 10.24 -0.69
N GLY A 482 21.23 11.27 0.11
CA GLY A 482 22.48 12.00 0.03
C GLY A 482 22.89 12.62 1.35
N ASP A 483 24.16 13.03 1.42
CA ASP A 483 24.81 13.58 2.61
C ASP A 483 25.68 14.82 2.35
N GLY A 484 25.77 15.26 1.09
CA GLY A 484 26.55 16.41 0.63
C GLY A 484 25.77 17.39 -0.26
N GLY A 485 24.63 17.00 -0.82
CA GLY A 485 23.78 17.83 -1.66
C GLY A 485 24.14 17.84 -3.16
N ASN A 486 25.19 17.12 -3.55
CA ASN A 486 25.65 16.92 -4.92
C ASN A 486 25.25 15.54 -5.48
N GLU A 487 24.42 14.81 -4.75
CA GLU A 487 23.88 13.50 -5.11
C GLU A 487 22.53 13.64 -5.84
N LEU A 488 22.26 12.67 -6.72
CA LEU A 488 21.04 12.57 -7.50
C LEU A 488 19.81 12.53 -6.59
N GLY A 489 18.88 13.45 -6.83
CA GLY A 489 17.66 13.63 -6.05
C GLY A 489 17.75 14.76 -5.02
N MET A 490 18.94 15.25 -4.71
CA MET A 490 19.15 16.37 -3.79
C MET A 490 18.75 17.74 -4.37
N GLY A 491 18.35 17.81 -5.65
CA GLY A 491 17.83 19.04 -6.24
C GLY A 491 16.65 19.65 -5.46
N LYS A 492 15.86 18.82 -4.78
CA LYS A 492 14.73 19.24 -3.92
C LYS A 492 15.15 20.14 -2.74
N VAL A 493 16.43 20.11 -2.36
CA VAL A 493 17.03 20.91 -1.29
C VAL A 493 18.16 21.81 -1.80
N LYS A 494 18.26 22.00 -3.13
CA LYS A 494 19.33 22.76 -3.81
C LYS A 494 19.61 24.13 -3.22
N ASP A 495 18.57 24.89 -2.87
CA ASP A 495 18.75 26.24 -2.30
C ASP A 495 19.41 26.19 -0.91
N ALA A 496 19.09 25.18 -0.11
CA ALA A 496 19.75 24.96 1.17
C ALA A 496 21.20 24.49 0.95
N VAL A 497 21.45 23.62 -0.04
CA VAL A 497 22.82 23.18 -0.40
C VAL A 497 23.68 24.39 -0.77
N LYS A 498 23.20 25.26 -1.66
CA LYS A 498 23.89 26.48 -2.07
C LYS A 498 24.25 27.40 -0.91
N LYS A 499 23.40 27.45 0.12
CA LYS A 499 23.54 28.37 1.24
C LYS A 499 24.45 27.83 2.35
N TYR A 500 24.35 26.54 2.65
CA TYR A 500 24.94 25.97 3.86
C TYR A 500 26.05 24.97 3.61
N ILE A 501 26.13 24.37 2.41
CA ILE A 501 27.17 23.41 2.09
C ILE A 501 28.35 24.12 1.42
N LYS A 502 29.56 23.75 1.82
CA LYS A 502 30.81 24.25 1.22
C LYS A 502 30.84 23.94 -0.28
N ASN A 503 31.12 24.94 -1.12
CA ASN A 503 31.06 24.87 -2.59
C ASN A 503 29.65 24.60 -3.16
N GLY A 504 28.60 24.70 -2.34
CA GLY A 504 27.21 24.41 -2.73
C GLY A 504 26.71 25.24 -3.90
N ASP A 505 27.27 26.44 -4.12
CA ASP A 505 26.97 27.30 -5.26
C ASP A 505 27.21 26.61 -6.62
N ILE A 506 28.10 25.62 -6.64
CA ILE A 506 28.54 24.91 -7.85
C ILE A 506 28.19 23.44 -7.81
N ILE A 507 28.38 22.77 -6.67
CA ILE A 507 28.21 21.31 -6.59
C ILE A 507 26.76 20.87 -6.46
N ALA A 508 25.84 21.78 -6.08
CA ALA A 508 24.46 21.40 -5.79
C ALA A 508 23.81 20.70 -7.00
N CYS A 509 23.28 19.51 -6.75
CA CYS A 509 22.50 18.77 -7.73
C CYS A 509 21.29 19.61 -8.17
N ASP A 510 20.97 19.55 -9.46
CA ASP A 510 19.82 20.20 -10.08
C ASP A 510 18.63 19.26 -10.24
N VAL A 511 18.88 17.96 -10.16
CA VAL A 511 17.86 16.92 -10.39
C VAL A 511 17.18 16.58 -9.07
N GLU A 512 15.91 16.97 -8.97
CA GLU A 512 15.07 16.70 -7.80
C GLU A 512 14.42 15.32 -7.89
N ALA A 513 14.34 14.62 -6.75
CA ALA A 513 13.50 13.44 -6.57
C ALA A 513 12.17 13.82 -5.88
N ASP A 514 11.17 12.95 -5.95
CA ASP A 514 9.90 13.12 -5.24
C ASP A 514 10.11 13.08 -3.73
N PHE A 515 11.04 12.25 -3.27
CA PHE A 515 11.49 12.17 -1.88
C PHE A 515 13.01 12.37 -1.77
N THR A 516 13.45 13.14 -0.78
CA THR A 516 14.87 13.41 -0.54
C THR A 516 15.21 13.11 0.91
N ILE A 517 15.90 12.00 1.14
CA ILE A 517 16.35 11.58 2.46
C ILE A 517 17.77 12.10 2.68
N VAL A 518 17.92 12.94 3.70
CA VAL A 518 19.23 13.47 4.10
C VAL A 518 19.77 12.63 5.24
N ALA A 519 20.98 12.11 5.10
CA ALA A 519 21.66 11.33 6.12
C ALA A 519 23.07 11.88 6.36
N GLY A 520 23.62 11.64 7.55
CA GLY A 520 25.01 11.97 7.88
C GLY A 520 26.05 11.13 7.18
N VAL A 521 25.63 10.00 6.60
CA VAL A 521 26.35 9.08 5.71
C VAL A 521 25.25 8.42 4.88
N SER A 522 25.35 8.39 3.56
CA SER A 522 24.28 7.87 2.69
C SER A 522 23.90 6.42 2.98
N ASN A 523 24.89 5.59 3.32
CA ASN A 523 24.68 4.22 3.79
C ASN A 523 23.67 4.11 4.94
N TRP A 524 23.69 5.06 5.88
CA TRP A 524 22.74 5.09 7.00
C TRP A 524 21.31 5.33 6.52
N GLY A 525 21.13 6.20 5.52
CA GLY A 525 19.84 6.38 4.84
C GLY A 525 19.34 5.07 4.23
N GLY A 526 20.20 4.31 3.58
CA GLY A 526 19.85 2.98 3.06
C GLY A 526 19.44 1.98 4.15
N TYR A 527 20.15 1.96 5.28
CA TYR A 527 19.78 1.13 6.44
C TYR A 527 18.44 1.54 7.03
N ALA A 528 18.19 2.84 7.16
CA ALA A 528 16.93 3.35 7.68
C ALA A 528 15.74 3.02 6.75
N ILE A 529 15.94 3.04 5.42
CA ILE A 529 14.92 2.56 4.48
C ILE A 529 14.63 1.08 4.71
N ALA A 530 15.66 0.23 4.86
CA ALA A 530 15.46 -1.19 5.16
C ALA A 530 14.69 -1.40 6.48
N CYS A 531 15.06 -0.70 7.56
CA CYS A 531 14.36 -0.75 8.84
C CYS A 531 12.92 -0.22 8.76
N ALA A 532 12.69 0.87 8.04
CA ALA A 532 11.36 1.45 7.86
C ALA A 532 10.45 0.52 7.07
N LEU A 533 10.94 -0.12 6.00
CA LEU A 533 10.20 -1.14 5.27
C LEU A 533 9.84 -2.34 6.16
N TYR A 534 10.74 -2.78 7.05
CA TYR A 534 10.43 -3.81 8.04
C TYR A 534 9.30 -3.36 8.98
N ILE A 535 9.41 -2.15 9.56
CA ILE A 535 8.39 -1.58 10.46
C ILE A 535 7.02 -1.55 9.76
N LEU A 536 6.96 -1.02 8.53
CA LEU A 536 5.74 -0.94 7.74
C LEU A 536 5.11 -2.31 7.48
N ASN A 537 5.91 -3.33 7.15
CA ASN A 537 5.39 -4.68 6.88
C ASN A 537 4.95 -5.42 8.16
N THR A 538 5.41 -4.98 9.33
CA THR A 538 4.93 -5.47 10.63
C THR A 538 3.75 -4.68 11.20
N CYS A 539 3.38 -3.56 10.59
CA CYS A 539 2.22 -2.75 10.98
C CYS A 539 0.94 -3.35 10.36
N GLU A 540 0.02 -3.84 11.20
CA GLU A 540 -1.22 -4.50 10.74
C GLU A 540 -2.12 -3.55 9.92
N ILE A 541 -2.19 -2.28 10.32
CA ILE A 541 -2.96 -1.25 9.59
C ILE A 541 -2.42 -1.10 8.16
N HIS A 542 -1.09 -1.03 8.02
CA HIS A 542 -0.44 -0.85 6.73
C HIS A 542 -0.51 -2.12 5.87
N ASP A 543 -0.23 -3.30 6.44
CA ASP A 543 -0.36 -4.60 5.77
C ASP A 543 -1.77 -4.79 5.20
N ARG A 544 -2.80 -4.53 6.02
CA ARG A 544 -4.19 -4.62 5.58
C ARG A 544 -4.49 -3.67 4.42
N TYR A 545 -3.99 -2.43 4.47
CA TYR A 545 -4.18 -1.45 3.41
C TYR A 545 -3.49 -1.86 2.11
N LEU A 546 -2.23 -2.32 2.17
CA LEU A 546 -1.47 -2.79 0.99
C LEU A 546 -2.16 -3.97 0.31
N ARG A 547 -2.61 -4.95 1.10
CA ARG A 547 -3.33 -6.12 0.59
C ARG A 547 -4.77 -5.82 0.19
N LYS A 548 -5.26 -4.58 0.29
CA LYS A 548 -6.65 -4.20 -0.01
C LYS A 548 -7.66 -5.03 0.79
N ALA A 549 -7.31 -5.41 2.02
CA ALA A 549 -8.08 -6.25 2.93
C ALA A 549 -8.47 -7.65 2.38
N VAL A 550 -7.79 -8.13 1.33
CA VAL A 550 -7.94 -9.49 0.80
C VAL A 550 -6.69 -10.34 1.11
N GLY A 551 -6.87 -11.66 1.22
CA GLY A 551 -5.81 -12.56 1.65
C GLY A 551 -5.48 -12.49 3.14
N PHE A 552 -4.42 -13.21 3.52
CA PHE A 552 -3.98 -13.36 4.91
C PHE A 552 -2.92 -12.29 5.30
N PRO A 553 -2.89 -11.89 6.58
CA PRO A 553 -1.82 -11.04 7.11
C PRO A 553 -0.43 -11.65 6.86
N GLN A 554 0.55 -10.82 6.54
CA GLN A 554 1.91 -11.27 6.22
C GLN A 554 2.82 -11.47 7.44
N LEU A 555 2.33 -11.22 8.67
CA LEU A 555 3.10 -11.39 9.92
C LEU A 555 3.86 -12.73 10.05
N PRO A 556 3.38 -13.88 9.55
CA PRO A 556 4.17 -15.12 9.58
C PRO A 556 5.52 -15.04 8.85
N LYS A 557 5.68 -14.10 7.90
CA LYS A 557 6.95 -13.86 7.18
C LYS A 557 7.93 -12.97 7.95
N LYS A 558 7.58 -12.47 9.14
CA LYS A 558 8.39 -11.53 9.95
C LYS A 558 9.83 -11.99 10.15
N MET A 559 10.08 -13.28 10.37
CA MET A 559 11.43 -13.81 10.57
C MET A 559 12.30 -13.70 9.31
N VAL A 560 11.70 -13.84 8.13
CA VAL A 560 12.40 -13.67 6.84
C VAL A 560 12.85 -12.22 6.69
N TRP A 561 11.95 -11.26 6.94
CA TRP A 561 12.29 -9.83 6.86
C TRP A 561 13.31 -9.41 7.92
N LEU A 562 13.19 -9.93 9.15
CA LEU A 562 14.15 -9.68 10.23
C LEU A 562 15.56 -10.11 9.82
N SER A 563 15.70 -11.27 9.20
CA SER A 563 17.00 -11.75 8.69
C SER A 563 17.57 -10.92 7.54
N ALA A 564 16.77 -10.08 6.88
CA ALA A 564 17.20 -9.21 5.79
C ALA A 564 17.67 -7.84 6.27
N LEU A 565 17.37 -7.45 7.52
CA LEU A 565 17.85 -6.20 8.10
C LEU A 565 19.38 -6.07 8.05
N PRO A 566 19.91 -4.84 8.00
CA PRO A 566 21.33 -4.59 8.19
C PRO A 566 21.77 -5.11 9.57
N SER A 567 23.05 -5.43 9.72
CA SER A 567 23.65 -5.76 11.00
C SER A 567 25.13 -5.42 10.98
N VAL A 568 25.71 -5.19 12.16
CA VAL A 568 27.15 -4.88 12.28
C VAL A 568 28.00 -5.93 11.57
N THR A 569 27.68 -7.22 11.74
CA THR A 569 28.41 -8.32 11.11
C THR A 569 28.27 -8.33 9.58
N LYS A 570 27.08 -8.05 9.04
CA LYS A 570 26.88 -7.99 7.58
C LYS A 570 27.65 -6.82 7.00
N GLU A 571 27.57 -5.66 7.65
CA GLU A 571 28.26 -4.46 7.20
C GLU A 571 29.78 -4.62 7.26
N GLU A 572 30.30 -5.18 8.35
CA GLU A 572 31.73 -5.45 8.49
C GLU A 572 32.25 -6.35 7.35
N LYS A 573 31.50 -7.41 7.02
CA LYS A 573 31.84 -8.30 5.91
C LYS A 573 31.78 -7.57 4.57
N PHE A 574 30.78 -6.72 4.36
CA PHE A 574 30.61 -6.00 3.11
C PHE A 574 31.69 -4.95 2.89
N LEU A 575 31.98 -4.14 3.91
CA LEU A 575 33.03 -3.14 3.86
C LEU A 575 34.41 -3.79 3.63
N LYS A 576 34.70 -4.94 4.26
CA LYS A 576 35.91 -5.74 3.96
C LYS A 576 35.97 -6.18 2.50
N ALA A 577 34.84 -6.56 1.90
CA ALA A 577 34.79 -6.91 0.48
C ALA A 577 35.04 -5.68 -0.41
N LEU A 578 34.46 -4.52 -0.09
CA LEU A 578 34.73 -3.27 -0.80
C LEU A 578 36.22 -2.90 -0.74
N VAL A 579 36.84 -2.94 0.44
CA VAL A 579 38.27 -2.72 0.64
C VAL A 579 39.11 -3.73 -0.17
N HIS A 580 38.71 -5.00 -0.19
CA HIS A 580 39.38 -6.04 -1.00
C HIS A 580 39.35 -5.74 -2.50
N HIS A 581 38.25 -5.16 -3.01
CA HIS A 581 38.15 -4.71 -4.41
C HIS A 581 38.79 -3.34 -4.65
N GLY A 582 39.44 -2.75 -3.64
CA GLY A 582 40.11 -1.46 -3.77
C GLY A 582 39.19 -0.25 -3.68
N VAL A 583 37.95 -0.40 -3.25
CA VAL A 583 37.01 0.72 -3.03
C VAL A 583 37.40 1.46 -1.76
N ARG A 584 37.54 2.78 -1.83
CA ARG A 584 38.16 3.62 -0.80
C ARG A 584 37.16 4.50 -0.07
N SER A 585 37.57 5.05 1.07
CA SER A 585 36.81 6.12 1.71
C SER A 585 36.81 7.40 0.88
N GLY A 586 35.64 7.98 0.64
CA GLY A 586 35.44 9.20 -0.15
C GLY A 586 36.23 10.42 0.31
N LYS A 587 36.42 10.52 1.62
CA LYS A 587 37.11 11.65 2.25
C LYS A 587 38.63 11.48 2.23
N THR A 588 39.14 10.34 2.69
CA THR A 588 40.56 10.13 2.99
C THR A 588 41.34 9.39 1.90
N ALA A 589 40.64 8.76 0.94
CA ALA A 589 41.21 7.80 -0.02
C ALA A 589 41.84 6.55 0.63
N SER A 590 41.56 6.29 1.92
CA SER A 590 42.12 5.13 2.62
C SER A 590 41.44 3.82 2.19
N LEU A 591 42.18 2.71 2.34
CA LEU A 591 41.65 1.34 2.28
C LEU A 591 41.51 0.75 3.69
N GLU A 592 41.10 1.59 4.64
CA GLU A 592 40.85 1.19 6.02
C GLU A 592 39.36 0.89 6.25
N MET A 593 39.06 0.33 7.41
CA MET A 593 37.68 0.07 7.84
C MET A 593 37.01 1.39 8.29
N GLU A 594 36.74 2.27 7.34
CA GLU A 594 36.06 3.55 7.52
C GLU A 594 35.23 3.92 6.29
N VAL A 595 34.22 4.77 6.48
CA VAL A 595 33.43 5.38 5.39
C VAL A 595 33.39 6.88 5.66
N ASP A 596 33.61 7.72 4.65
CA ASP A 596 33.65 9.18 4.83
C ASP A 596 34.63 9.72 5.89
N GLY A 597 35.74 9.00 6.11
CA GLY A 597 36.73 9.32 7.14
C GLY A 597 36.23 9.10 8.57
N LEU A 598 35.15 8.34 8.73
CA LEU A 598 34.58 7.94 10.01
C LEU A 598 34.85 6.45 10.25
N PRO A 599 35.42 6.05 11.40
CA PRO A 599 35.83 4.67 11.59
C PRO A 599 34.63 3.74 11.76
N PHE A 600 34.73 2.53 11.19
CA PHE A 600 33.64 1.56 11.20
C PHE A 600 33.22 1.17 12.62
N TYR A 601 34.17 0.71 13.45
CA TYR A 601 33.87 0.08 14.75
C TYR A 601 33.38 1.03 15.84
N ASN A 602 33.64 2.33 15.72
CA ASN A 602 33.25 3.32 16.73
C ASN A 602 32.15 4.28 16.26
N THR A 603 31.78 4.23 14.98
CA THR A 603 30.80 5.15 14.40
C THR A 603 29.69 4.39 13.66
N HIS A 604 30.03 3.67 12.59
CA HIS A 604 29.02 3.00 11.75
C HIS A 604 28.39 1.80 12.44
N SER A 605 29.16 0.99 13.17
CA SER A 605 28.63 -0.13 13.97
C SER A 605 27.61 0.34 15.00
N LEU A 606 27.94 1.40 15.76
CA LEU A 606 27.05 1.99 16.76
C LEU A 606 25.80 2.60 16.13
N MET A 607 25.91 3.18 14.93
CA MET A 607 24.74 3.66 14.19
C MET A 607 23.81 2.49 13.83
N ILE A 608 24.35 1.40 13.29
CA ILE A 608 23.56 0.21 12.94
C ILE A 608 22.87 -0.35 14.18
N GLU A 609 23.56 -0.44 15.32
CA GLU A 609 22.97 -0.89 16.59
C GLU A 609 21.85 0.04 17.09
N LYS A 610 21.92 1.35 16.83
CA LYS A 610 20.86 2.30 17.21
C LYS A 610 19.64 2.23 16.29
N LEU A 611 19.82 1.84 15.04
CA LEU A 611 18.75 1.72 14.05
C LEU A 611 17.93 0.43 14.20
N LEU A 612 18.52 -0.61 14.77
CA LEU A 612 17.88 -1.90 15.08
C LEU A 612 17.21 -1.86 16.46
#